data_AF-A0A5K1GZ35-F1
#
_entry.id   AF-A0A5K1GZ35-F1
#
_cell.length_a   1.000
_cell.length_b   1.000
_cell.length_c   1.000
_cell.angle_alpha   90.00
_cell.angle_beta   90.00
_cell.angle_gamma   90.00
#
_symmetry.space_group_name_H-M   'P 1'
#
loop_
_entity.id
_entity.type
_entity.pdbx_description
1 polymer ?
#
loop_
_entity_poly.entity_id
_entity_poly.type
_entity_poly.pdbx_seq_one_letter_code
_entity_poly.pdbx_strand_id
1 'polypeptide(L)' 'EALEAFDGASKGKYTIGLGQDCMAFCTELEDVISM' A
#
# COMPACT_ATOMS: atom_id res chain seq x y z
N GLU A 1 3.28 -6.39 3.36
CA GLU A 1 4.47 -7.26 3.16
C GLU A 1 4.97 -7.30 1.72
N ALA A 2 4.14 -7.58 0.70
CA ALA A 2 4.60 -7.64 -0.70
C ALA A 2 5.24 -6.33 -1.20
N LEU A 3 4.65 -5.18 -0.86
CA LEU A 3 5.20 -3.86 -1.21
C LEU A 3 6.56 -3.59 -0.54
N GLU A 4 6.76 -4.08 0.69
CA GLU A 4 8.06 -3.95 1.37
C GLU A 4 9.14 -4.73 0.62
N ALA A 5 8.83 -5.95 0.18
CA ALA A 5 9.75 -6.79 -0.57
C ALA A 5 10.08 -6.19 -1.94
N PHE A 6 9.09 -5.60 -2.62
CA PHE A 6 9.28 -4.90 -3.90
C PHE A 6 10.22 -3.70 -3.77
N ASP A 7 10.04 -2.88 -2.74
CA ASP A 7 10.86 -1.68 -2.49
C ASP A 7 12.24 -1.99 -1.91
N GLY A 8 12.51 -3.24 -1.52
CA GLY A 8 13.70 -3.60 -0.73
C GLY A 8 13.69 -2.99 0.69
N ALA A 9 12.50 -2.66 1.21
CA ALA A 9 12.33 -2.17 2.56
C ALA A 9 12.56 -3.29 3.59
N SER A 10 13.01 -2.92 4.79
CA SER A 10 13.12 -3.87 5.90
C SER A 10 11.75 -4.47 6.23
N LYS A 11 11.71 -5.76 6.52
CA LYS A 11 10.47 -6.46 6.90
C LYS A 11 9.75 -5.75 8.05
N GLY A 12 8.45 -5.53 7.90
CA GLY A 12 7.62 -4.90 8.92
C GLY A 12 7.70 -3.38 8.96
N LYS A 13 8.45 -2.73 8.05
CA LYS A 13 8.52 -1.27 7.99
C LYS A 13 7.15 -0.63 7.77
N TYR A 14 6.33 -1.20 6.89
CA TYR A 14 4.99 -0.72 6.56
C TYR A 14 3.94 -1.40 7.44
N THR A 15 4.05 -2.72 7.65
CA THR A 15 3.02 -3.44 8.44
C THR A 15 3.09 -3.17 9.93
N ILE A 16 4.29 -2.98 10.50
CA ILE A 16 4.48 -2.70 11.94
C ILE A 16 4.83 -1.23 12.15
N GLY A 17 5.82 -0.72 11.41
CA GLY A 17 6.30 0.67 11.57
C GLY A 17 5.23 1.72 11.24
N LEU A 18 4.43 1.47 10.20
CA LEU A 18 3.29 2.33 9.86
C LEU A 18 1.93 1.76 10.33
N GLY A 19 1.88 0.50 10.75
CA GLY A 19 0.65 -0.17 11.13
C GLY A 19 -0.33 -0.40 9.96
N GLN A 20 0.18 -0.51 8.73
CA GLN A 20 -0.64 -0.67 7.53
C GLN A 20 -0.57 -2.09 6.97
N ASP A 21 -1.73 -2.74 6.86
CA ASP A 21 -1.79 -4.11 6.31
C ASP A 21 -1.91 -4.12 4.78
N CYS A 22 -2.71 -3.20 4.23
CA CYS A 22 -3.02 -3.11 2.80
C CYS A 22 -3.10 -1.64 2.34
N MET A 23 -2.97 -1.41 1.04
CA MET A 23 -3.14 -0.09 0.40
C MET A 23 -4.09 -0.22 -0.78
N ALA A 24 -5.17 0.55 -0.77
CA ALA A 24 -6.06 0.70 -1.92
C ALA A 24 -5.52 1.78 -2.87
N PHE A 25 -5.74 1.61 -4.16
CA PHE A 25 -5.39 2.56 -5.20
C PHE A 25 -6.54 2.64 -6.21
N CYS A 26 -6.78 3.83 -6.76
CA CYS A 26 -7.76 3.99 -7.83
C CYS A 26 -7.25 3.35 -9.11
N THR A 27 -8.13 2.63 -9.80
CA THR A 27 -7.90 2.22 -11.19
C THR A 27 -8.30 3.34 -12.15
N GLU A 28 -8.05 3.18 -13.46
CA GLU A 28 -8.38 4.20 -14.48
C GLU A 28 -9.85 4.63 -14.47
N LEU A 29 -10.75 3.76 -14.00
CA LEU A 29 -12.19 4.01 -13.96
C LEU A 29 -12.66 4.64 -12.63
N GLU A 30 -11.76 4.82 -11.67
CA GLU A 30 -12.05 5.34 -10.33
C GLU A 30 -11.37 6.69 -10.14
N ASP A 31 -12.14 7.68 -9.73
CA ASP A 31 -11.64 9.02 -9.42
C ASP A 31 -12.41 9.63 -8.24
N VAL A 32 -12.03 10.83 -7.81
CA VAL A 32 -12.65 11.48 -6.64
C VAL A 32 -14.16 11.77 -6.80
N ILE A 33 -14.70 11.73 -8.01
CA ILE A 33 -16.13 11.87 -8.30
C ILE A 33 -16.83 10.50 -8.33
N SER A 34 -16.15 9.44 -8.81
CA SER A 34 -16.71 8.09 -8.93
C SER A 34 -16.41 7.15 -7.75
N MET A 35 -15.58 7.58 -6.79
CA MET A 35 -15.24 6.86 -5.54
C MET A 35 -16.33 6.83 -4.48
#